data_AF-A0A963NEM5-F1
#
_entry.id   AF-A0A963NEM5-F1
#
_cell.length_a   1.000
_cell.length_b   1.000
_cell.length_c   1.000
_cell.angle_alpha   90.00
_cell.angle_beta   90.00
_cell.angle_gamma   90.00
#
_symmetry.space_group_name_H-M   'P 1'
#
loop_
_entity.id
_entity.type
_entity.pdbx_description
1 polymer ?
#
loop_
_entity_poly.entity_id
_entity_poly.type
_entity_poly.pdbx_seq_one_letter_code
_entity_poly.pdbx_strand_id
1 'polypeptide(L)' 'MADSFSYEQLIASGEGRLFTPESGRLPLPPMLMFDRITHIDSDGGAHGLGKIVAELDVKPDLWFFACHFQGDPV' A
#
# COMPACT_ATOMS: atom_id res chain seq x y z
N MET A 1 -15.94 7.65 6.25
CA MET A 1 -14.53 7.34 5.99
C MET A 1 -14.52 6.38 4.82
N ALA A 2 -13.59 6.48 3.86
CA ALA A 2 -13.51 5.48 2.80
C ALA A 2 -13.16 4.13 3.42
N ASP A 3 -13.82 3.06 2.98
CA ASP A 3 -13.60 1.68 3.44
C ASP A 3 -12.53 0.94 2.60
N SER A 4 -12.05 1.58 1.52
CA SER A 4 -11.10 1.04 0.56
C SER A 4 -10.38 2.17 -0.19
N PHE A 5 -9.21 1.87 -0.79
CA PHE A 5 -8.43 2.80 -1.60
C PHE A 5 -7.82 2.11 -2.83
N SER A 6 -7.98 2.74 -4.00
CA SER A 6 -7.37 2.31 -5.27
C SER A 6 -5.91 2.75 -5.40
N TYR A 7 -5.17 2.15 -6.34
CA TYR A 7 -3.78 2.52 -6.64
C TYR A 7 -3.60 4.03 -6.89
N GLU A 8 -4.49 4.64 -7.67
CA GLU A 8 -4.45 6.07 -7.97
C GLU A 8 -4.57 6.93 -6.71
N GLN A 9 -5.41 6.51 -5.75
CA GLN A 9 -5.53 7.18 -4.46
C GLN A 9 -4.27 6.97 -3.62
N LEU A 10 -3.64 5.79 -3.66
CA LEU A 10 -2.36 5.55 -2.97
C LEU A 10 -1.24 6.43 -3.52
N ILE A 11 -1.18 6.63 -4.85
CA ILE A 11 -0.27 7.59 -5.47
C ILE A 11 -0.59 9.02 -5.01
N ALA A 12 -1.87 9.41 -5.01
CA ALA A 12 -2.27 10.71 -4.48
C ALA A 12 -1.89 10.88 -2.99
N SER A 13 -1.91 9.81 -2.19
CA SER A 13 -1.44 9.84 -0.81
C SER A 13 0.08 10.10 -0.73
N GLY A 14 0.88 9.41 -1.55
CA GLY A 14 2.33 9.64 -1.59
C GLY A 14 2.72 11.04 -2.08
N GLU A 15 1.95 11.60 -3.02
CA GLU A 15 2.11 12.98 -3.49
C GLU A 15 1.58 14.03 -2.50
N GLY A 16 0.91 13.60 -1.41
CA GLY A 16 0.32 14.51 -0.42
C GLY A 16 -0.95 15.22 -0.91
N ARG A 17 -1.67 14.62 -1.87
CA ARG A 17 -2.90 15.16 -2.48
C ARG A 17 -4.18 14.45 -2.02
N LEU A 18 -4.08 13.37 -1.24
CA LEU A 18 -5.25 12.61 -0.79
C LEU A 18 -5.83 13.10 0.55
N PHE A 19 -4.95 13.44 1.51
CA PHE A 19 -5.33 13.83 2.87
C PHE A 19 -4.87 15.26 3.19
N THR A 20 -4.95 15.67 4.46
CA THR A 20 -4.47 16.99 4.88
C THR A 20 -2.95 17.08 4.80
N PRO A 21 -2.35 18.28 4.67
CA PRO A 21 -0.90 18.45 4.60
C PRO A 21 -0.13 17.87 5.79
N GLU A 22 -0.77 17.78 6.96
CA GLU A 22 -0.22 17.23 8.22
C GLU A 22 -0.35 15.71 8.31
N SER A 23 -1.10 15.09 7.41
CA SER A 23 -1.29 13.65 7.37
C SER A 23 -0.01 12.93 6.90
N GLY A 24 0.18 11.69 7.36
CA GLY A 24 1.24 10.84 6.85
C GLY A 24 1.11 10.60 5.34
N ARG A 25 2.25 10.45 4.66
CA ARG A 25 2.32 10.13 3.23
C ARG A 25 2.83 8.72 3.04
N LEU A 26 2.29 8.03 2.04
CA LEU A 26 2.85 6.78 1.58
C LEU A 26 4.15 7.02 0.81
N PRO A 27 5.06 6.04 0.75
CA PRO A 27 6.14 6.05 -0.22
C PRO A 27 5.56 6.07 -1.65
N LEU A 28 6.28 6.70 -2.58
CA LEU A 28 6.00 6.56 -4.01
C LEU A 28 6.73 5.34 -4.58
N PRO A 29 6.30 4.80 -5.73
CA PRO A 29 7.07 3.80 -6.47
C PRO A 29 8.53 4.27 -6.70
N PRO A 30 9.52 3.36 -6.61
CA PRO A 30 9.38 1.91 -6.48
C PRO A 30 9.17 1.40 -5.03
N MET A 31 9.07 2.28 -4.04
CA MET A 31 8.96 1.91 -2.62
C MET A 31 7.52 1.71 -2.11
N LEU A 32 6.51 1.99 -2.94
CA LEU A 32 5.12 1.64 -2.64
C LEU A 32 4.93 0.12 -2.78
N MET A 33 4.54 -0.55 -1.69
CA MET A 33 4.55 -2.02 -1.58
C MET A 33 3.15 -2.67 -1.53
N PHE A 34 2.12 -1.96 -1.98
CA PHE A 34 0.78 -2.51 -2.18
C PHE A 34 0.03 -1.70 -3.24
N ASP A 35 -0.86 -2.37 -3.97
CA ASP A 35 -1.61 -1.79 -5.08
C ASP A 35 -2.96 -1.22 -4.64
N ARG A 36 -3.51 -1.75 -3.55
CA ARG A 36 -4.84 -1.37 -3.05
C ARG A 36 -5.01 -1.66 -1.57
N ILE A 37 -5.88 -0.89 -0.92
CA ILE A 37 -6.46 -1.22 0.38
C ILE A 37 -7.89 -1.68 0.10
N THR A 38 -8.19 -2.95 0.36
CA THR A 38 -9.53 -3.53 0.12
C THR A 38 -10.46 -3.36 1.30
N HIS A 39 -9.92 -3.12 2.50
CA HIS A 39 -10.70 -2.87 3.70
C HIS A 39 -9.92 -2.00 4.69
N ILE A 40 -10.57 -0.99 5.25
CA ILE A 40 -10.09 -0.20 6.39
C ILE A 40 -11.27 0.15 7.30
N ASP A 41 -11.13 -0.14 8.58
CA ASP A 41 -12.16 0.10 9.60
C ASP A 41 -11.51 0.52 10.93
N SER A 42 -12.19 1.38 11.68
CA SER A 42 -11.83 1.78 13.04
C SER A 42 -12.19 0.72 14.09
N ASP A 43 -13.06 -0.22 13.74
CA ASP A 43 -13.48 -1.31 14.60
C ASP A 43 -12.93 -2.68 14.12
N GLY A 44 -13.04 -3.70 14.98
CA GLY A 44 -12.61 -5.06 14.66
C GLY A 44 -11.10 -5.29 14.80
N GLY A 45 -10.55 -6.22 14.00
CA GLY A 45 -9.17 -6.69 14.17
C GLY A 45 -8.98 -7.58 15.41
N ALA A 46 -7.75 -8.03 15.65
CA ALA A 46 -7.44 -8.97 16.73
C ALA A 46 -7.68 -8.40 18.14
N HIS A 47 -7.74 -7.08 18.27
CA HIS A 47 -7.89 -6.37 19.54
C HIS A 47 -9.13 -5.47 19.60
N GLY A 48 -9.98 -5.46 18.57
CA GLY A 48 -11.17 -4.60 18.54
C GLY A 48 -10.90 -3.11 18.34
N LEU A 49 -9.69 -2.72 17.89
CA LEU A 49 -9.24 -1.33 17.74
C LEU A 49 -8.96 -0.94 16.28
N GLY A 50 -9.53 -1.69 15.33
CA GLY A 50 -9.42 -1.41 13.90
C GLY A 50 -8.71 -2.51 13.11
N LYS A 51 -8.89 -2.47 11.78
CA LYS A 51 -8.33 -3.45 10.85
C LYS A 51 -8.06 -2.81 9.49
N ILE A 52 -6.97 -3.22 8.85
CA ILE A 52 -6.66 -2.89 7.46
C ILE A 52 -6.35 -4.18 6.70
N VAL A 53 -6.86 -4.31 5.47
CA VAL A 53 -6.50 -5.36 4.50
C VAL A 53 -6.03 -4.67 3.21
N ALA A 54 -4.84 -5.04 2.75
CA ALA A 54 -4.22 -4.50 1.55
C ALA A 54 -3.64 -5.64 0.70
N GLU A 55 -3.43 -5.38 -0.58
CA GLU A 55 -2.98 -6.38 -1.55
C GLU A 55 -1.89 -5.80 -2.47
N LEU A 56 -0.96 -6.65 -2.89
CA LEU A 56 0.06 -6.37 -3.90
C LEU A 56 -0.03 -7.46 -4.98
N ASP A 57 -0.15 -7.08 -6.24
CA ASP A 57 -0.10 -8.01 -7.35
C ASP A 57 1.35 -8.40 -7.62
N VAL A 58 1.72 -9.63 -7.25
CA VAL A 58 3.07 -10.16 -7.49
C VAL A 58 3.26 -10.51 -8.96
N LYS A 59 4.24 -9.88 -9.59
CA LYS A 59 4.59 -10.08 -11.01
C LYS A 59 6.09 -10.34 -11.15
N PRO A 60 6.54 -11.20 -12.07
CA PRO A 60 7.96 -11.53 -12.23
C PRO A 60 8.87 -10.33 -12.56
N ASP A 61 8.30 -9.23 -13.04
CA ASP A 61 8.98 -8.00 -13.44
C ASP A 61 9.03 -6.92 -12.34
N LEU A 62 8.55 -7.22 -11.12
CA LEU A 62 8.73 -6.30 -9.99
C LEU A 62 10.22 -6.05 -9.74
N TRP A 63 10.56 -4.77 -9.52
CA TRP A 63 11.94 -4.27 -9.56
C TRP A 63 12.90 -5.03 -8.62
N PHE A 64 12.41 -5.49 -7.48
CA PHE A 64 13.23 -6.15 -6.46
C PHE A 64 13.67 -7.55 -6.87
N PHE A 65 12.91 -8.27 -7.71
CA PHE A 65 13.31 -9.60 -8.19
C PHE A 65 14.56 -9.56 -9.07
N ALA A 66 14.84 -8.44 -9.74
CA ALA A 66 16.03 -8.28 -10.56
C ALA A 66 17.33 -8.19 -9.72
N CYS A 67 17.23 -7.85 -8.43
CA CYS A 67 18.39 -7.61 -7.56
C CYS A 67 18.39 -8.44 -6.26
N HIS A 68 17.36 -9.25 -5.99
CA HIS A 68 17.21 -9.98 -4.72
C HIS A 68 16.66 -11.40 -4.92
N PHE A 69 17.47 -12.40 -5.28
CA PHE A 69 18.90 -12.36 -5.65
C PHE A 69 19.08 -12.71 -7.13
N GLN A 70 20.25 -12.40 -7.70
CA GLN A 70 20.54 -12.80 -9.07
C GLN A 70 20.54 -14.34 -9.19
N GLY A 71 19.61 -14.88 -9.99
CA GLY A 71 19.45 -16.32 -10.20
C GLY A 71 18.56 -17.04 -9.19
N ASP A 72 18.06 -16.33 -8.17
CA ASP A 72 17.13 -16.85 -7.15
C ASP A 72 16.21 -15.70 -6.66
N PRO A 73 15.26 -15.24 -7.51
CA PRO A 73 14.37 -14.13 -7.17
C PRO A 73 13.36 -14.55 -6.10
N VAL A 74 13.29 -13.78 -5.00
CA VAL A 74 12.38 -14.02 -3.86
C VAL A 74 11.71 -12.75 -3.36
#